data_AF-A0A9J9KHP1-F1
#
_entry.id   AF-A0A9J9KHP1-F1
#
_cell.length_a   1.000
_cell.length_b   1.000
_cell.length_c   1.000
_cell.angle_alpha   90.00
_cell.angle_beta   90.00
_cell.angle_gamma   90.00
#
_symmetry.space_group_name_H-M   'P 1'
#
loop_
_entity.id
_entity.type
_entity.pdbx_description
1 polymer ?
#
loop_
_entity_poly.entity_id
_entity_poly.type
_entity_poly.pdbx_seq_one_letter_code
_entity_poly.pdbx_strand_id
1 'polypeptide(L)'
;METQAATPLGPLYHGTRAAIGRRILRDGFRRSASRSYTGTGICLSESITVAYEYGMYETGGCVLEAWLAPIARWTDRIDSDSGRLSVGEAWDRFFVRSGNDAVRGFGGNVWVVWNPAVLVSMRRLSHGDAIRRMCAAFDEDGPDCGYNGVASEYASIWWGCEARDLNLTRFPEEERTLRQNLQRFLGRSRSTHTTTCLAPTVGD
;
A
#
# COMPACT_ATOMS: atom_id res chain seq x y z
N MET A 1 16.09 -31.37 18.41
CA MET A 1 16.36 -30.05 17.83
C MET A 1 15.08 -29.62 17.11
N GLU A 2 14.21 -28.90 17.81
CA GLU A 2 12.98 -28.38 17.22
C GLU A 2 13.37 -27.27 16.24
N THR A 3 13.11 -27.50 14.96
CA THR A 3 13.25 -26.48 13.92
C THR A 3 12.14 -25.46 14.16
N GLN A 4 12.47 -24.32 14.76
CA GLN A 4 11.58 -23.16 14.77
C GLN A 4 11.21 -22.88 13.30
N ALA A 5 9.96 -23.16 12.93
CA ALA A 5 9.47 -22.81 11.61
C ALA A 5 9.58 -21.28 11.49
N ALA A 6 10.49 -20.80 10.64
CA ALA A 6 10.66 -19.38 10.45
C ALA A 6 9.33 -18.76 9.98
N THR A 7 8.96 -17.61 10.54
CA THR A 7 7.67 -16.97 10.25
C THR A 7 7.71 -16.30 8.87
N PRO A 8 6.66 -16.46 8.04
CA PRO A 8 6.56 -15.73 6.77
C PRO A 8 6.63 -14.22 6.97
N LEU A 9 7.32 -13.51 6.08
CA LEU A 9 7.48 -12.06 6.16
C LEU A 9 6.24 -11.36 5.58
N GLY A 10 5.62 -10.49 6.39
CA GLY A 10 4.42 -9.74 6.01
C GLY A 10 3.54 -9.41 7.22
N PRO A 11 2.32 -8.91 7.01
CA PRO A 11 1.66 -8.78 5.71
C PRO A 11 2.28 -7.70 4.81
N LEU A 12 2.27 -7.97 3.51
CA LEU A 12 2.53 -6.99 2.45
C LEU A 12 1.28 -6.81 1.60
N TYR A 13 1.05 -5.59 1.11
CA TYR A 13 -0.18 -5.21 0.42
C TYR A 13 0.04 -4.88 -1.04
N HIS A 14 -0.88 -5.30 -1.91
CA HIS A 14 -0.87 -5.00 -3.33
C HIS A 14 -2.22 -4.40 -3.75
N GLY A 15 -2.21 -3.13 -4.13
CA GLY A 15 -3.35 -2.45 -4.72
C GLY A 15 -3.48 -2.75 -6.22
N THR A 16 -4.66 -3.17 -6.66
CA THR A 16 -4.93 -3.40 -8.09
C THR A 16 -6.42 -3.34 -8.44
N ARG A 17 -6.76 -3.40 -9.73
CA ARG A 17 -8.15 -3.53 -10.20
C ARG A 17 -8.72 -4.89 -9.81
N ALA A 18 -10.02 -4.96 -9.46
CA ALA A 18 -10.61 -6.20 -8.95
C ALA A 18 -10.54 -7.38 -9.95
N ALA A 19 -10.58 -7.10 -11.25
CA ALA A 19 -10.42 -8.15 -12.28
C ALA A 19 -9.01 -8.77 -12.25
N ILE A 20 -7.98 -7.95 -12.02
CA ILE A 20 -6.60 -8.41 -11.88
C ILE A 20 -6.42 -9.11 -10.54
N GLY A 21 -6.97 -8.57 -9.45
CA GLY A 21 -6.93 -9.21 -8.14
C GLY A 21 -7.54 -10.61 -8.14
N ARG A 22 -8.70 -10.79 -8.79
CA ARG A 22 -9.31 -12.13 -8.98
C ARG A 22 -8.42 -13.08 -9.76
N ARG A 23 -7.72 -12.59 -10.79
CA ARG A 23 -6.77 -13.39 -11.56
C ARG A 23 -5.57 -13.82 -10.71
N ILE A 24 -5.00 -12.90 -9.92
CA ILE A 24 -3.87 -13.18 -9.02
C ILE A 24 -4.26 -14.23 -7.98
N LEU A 25 -5.43 -14.10 -7.35
CA LEU A 25 -5.88 -15.07 -6.34
C LEU A 25 -6.08 -16.48 -6.91
N ARG A 26 -6.46 -16.60 -8.18
CA ARG A 26 -6.66 -17.89 -8.84
C ARG A 26 -5.36 -18.48 -9.38
N ASP A 27 -4.54 -17.66 -10.02
CA ASP A 27 -3.41 -18.11 -10.85
C ASP A 27 -2.04 -17.84 -10.22
N GLY A 28 -2.00 -17.19 -9.05
CA GLY A 28 -0.78 -16.65 -8.45
C GLY A 28 -0.38 -15.30 -9.03
N PHE A 29 0.54 -14.60 -8.35
CA PHE A 29 1.21 -13.45 -8.94
C PHE A 29 2.07 -13.88 -10.14
N ARG A 30 2.19 -12.98 -11.12
CA ARG A 30 3.09 -13.12 -12.25
C ARG A 30 3.83 -11.81 -12.45
N ARG A 31 5.09 -11.90 -12.86
CA ARG A 31 5.85 -10.73 -13.28
C ARG A 31 5.13 -10.03 -14.43
N SER A 32 5.26 -8.71 -14.46
CA SER A 32 4.70 -7.91 -15.54
C SER A 32 5.41 -8.24 -16.85
N ALA A 33 4.65 -8.33 -17.94
CA ALA A 33 5.22 -8.46 -19.29
C ALA A 33 5.84 -7.14 -19.78
N SER A 34 5.37 -6.01 -19.24
CA SER A 34 5.88 -4.67 -19.53
C SER A 34 6.73 -4.16 -18.36
N ARG A 35 7.83 -3.47 -18.66
CA ARG A 35 8.69 -2.88 -17.63
C ARG A 35 8.09 -1.59 -17.06
N SER A 36 8.18 -1.46 -15.75
CA SER A 36 7.97 -0.21 -15.02
C SER A 36 9.34 0.33 -14.54
N TYR A 37 9.34 1.38 -13.72
CA TYR A 37 10.57 1.88 -13.11
C TYR A 37 11.22 0.89 -12.12
N THR A 38 10.48 -0.12 -11.63
CA THR A 38 11.00 -1.27 -10.84
C THR A 38 11.21 -2.52 -11.69
N GLY A 39 11.30 -2.36 -13.02
CA GLY A 39 11.46 -3.45 -13.96
C GLY A 39 10.18 -4.28 -14.10
N THR A 40 10.33 -5.60 -14.15
CA THR A 40 9.21 -6.57 -14.27
C THR A 40 8.71 -7.10 -12.93
N GLY A 41 9.28 -6.64 -11.81
CA GLY A 41 8.94 -7.09 -10.47
C GLY A 41 7.51 -6.74 -10.05
N ILE A 42 7.00 -7.50 -9.09
CA ILE A 42 5.71 -7.30 -8.46
C ILE A 42 5.90 -6.33 -7.29
N CYS A 43 5.26 -5.16 -7.36
CA CYS A 43 5.31 -4.19 -6.27
C CYS A 43 4.27 -4.51 -5.20
N LEU A 44 4.74 -4.59 -3.96
CA LEU A 44 4.01 -4.78 -2.73
C LEU A 44 4.41 -3.67 -1.75
N SER A 45 3.60 -3.36 -0.75
CA SER A 45 3.93 -2.35 0.26
C SER A 45 3.65 -2.86 1.67
N GLU A 46 4.47 -2.46 2.64
CA GLU A 46 4.16 -2.64 4.06
C GLU A 46 3.02 -1.69 4.50
N SER A 47 2.84 -0.59 3.79
CA SER A 47 1.80 0.40 4.07
C SER A 47 0.49 0.04 3.37
N ILE A 48 -0.55 -0.16 4.17
CA ILE A 48 -1.92 -0.33 3.66
C ILE A 48 -2.43 0.95 2.97
N THR A 49 -2.02 2.13 3.44
CA THR A 49 -2.49 3.41 2.88
C THR A 49 -1.97 3.61 1.46
N VAL A 50 -0.69 3.28 1.22
CA VAL A 50 -0.10 3.23 -0.13
C VAL A 50 -0.82 2.21 -1.00
N ALA A 51 -0.97 0.97 -0.52
CA ALA A 51 -1.63 -0.05 -1.33
C ALA A 51 -3.10 0.26 -1.62
N TYR A 52 -3.81 0.96 -0.72
CA TYR A 52 -5.20 1.35 -0.93
C TYR A 52 -5.37 2.36 -2.05
N GLU A 53 -4.46 3.34 -2.15
CA GLU A 53 -4.43 4.32 -3.24
C GLU A 53 -4.37 3.62 -4.61
N TYR A 54 -3.38 2.74 -4.80
CA TYR A 54 -3.27 1.92 -6.02
C TYR A 54 -4.39 0.88 -6.15
N GLY A 55 -4.99 0.51 -5.01
CA GLY A 55 -6.11 -0.41 -4.91
C GLY A 55 -7.38 0.15 -5.53
N MET A 56 -7.52 1.47 -5.65
CA MET A 56 -8.65 2.15 -6.30
C MET A 56 -10.01 1.58 -5.87
N TYR A 57 -10.18 1.31 -4.57
CA TYR A 57 -11.38 0.64 -4.04
C TYR A 57 -12.67 1.37 -4.42
N GLU A 58 -12.65 2.70 -4.36
CA GLU A 58 -13.80 3.55 -4.67
C GLU A 58 -14.25 3.47 -6.14
N THR A 59 -13.42 2.91 -7.04
CA THR A 59 -13.74 2.72 -8.46
C THR A 59 -13.68 1.25 -8.89
N GLY A 60 -13.95 0.34 -7.96
CA GLY A 60 -14.10 -1.09 -8.26
C GLY A 60 -12.78 -1.88 -8.26
N GLY A 61 -11.76 -1.38 -7.57
CA GLY A 61 -10.52 -2.10 -7.37
C GLY A 61 -10.50 -2.97 -6.09
N CYS A 62 -9.31 -3.35 -5.65
CA CYS A 62 -9.08 -4.12 -4.44
C CYS A 62 -7.65 -4.03 -3.91
N VAL A 63 -7.48 -4.38 -2.64
CA VAL A 63 -6.17 -4.65 -2.03
C VAL A 63 -6.05 -6.13 -1.72
N LEU A 64 -4.94 -6.71 -2.14
CA LEU A 64 -4.50 -8.04 -1.73
C LEU A 64 -3.51 -7.91 -0.58
N GLU A 65 -3.57 -8.85 0.35
CA GLU A 65 -2.61 -9.07 1.42
C GLU A 65 -1.83 -10.33 1.07
N ALA A 66 -0.50 -10.30 1.17
CA ALA A 66 0.39 -11.38 0.82
C ALA A 66 1.56 -11.52 1.80
N TRP A 67 2.19 -12.70 1.82
CA TRP A 67 3.35 -12.99 2.65
C TRP A 67 4.46 -13.63 1.82
N LEU A 68 5.69 -13.22 2.11
CA LEU A 68 6.90 -13.82 1.58
C LEU A 68 7.28 -15.06 2.40
N ALA A 69 7.74 -16.10 1.70
CA ALA A 69 8.26 -17.30 2.30
C ALA A 69 9.44 -16.94 3.22
N PRO A 70 9.62 -17.63 4.36
CA PRO A 70 10.77 -17.38 5.24
C PRO A 70 12.12 -17.65 4.57
N ILE A 71 12.12 -18.50 3.53
CA ILE A 71 13.30 -18.85 2.73
C ILE A 71 13.59 -17.86 1.61
N ALA A 72 12.74 -16.83 1.42
CA ALA A 72 12.92 -15.85 0.37
C ALA A 72 14.24 -15.08 0.59
N ARG A 73 15.08 -15.03 -0.43
CA ARG A 73 16.30 -14.22 -0.40
C ARG A 73 15.94 -12.79 -0.73
N TRP A 74 16.25 -11.86 0.16
CA TRP A 74 15.96 -10.46 -0.08
C TRP A 74 17.04 -9.54 0.49
N THR A 75 17.03 -8.30 0.02
CA THR A 75 17.96 -7.25 0.44
C THR A 75 17.25 -5.90 0.47
N ASP A 76 17.76 -4.97 1.26
CA ASP A 76 17.36 -3.56 1.27
C ASP A 76 18.26 -2.67 0.39
N ARG A 77 19.19 -3.30 -0.35
CA ARG A 77 20.18 -2.62 -1.19
C ARG A 77 20.03 -2.99 -2.66
N ILE A 78 20.05 -1.97 -3.51
CA ILE A 78 20.26 -2.13 -4.95
C ILE A 78 21.59 -1.54 -5.33
N ASP A 79 22.44 -2.41 -5.87
CA ASP A 79 23.62 -1.99 -6.59
C ASP A 79 23.19 -1.70 -8.03
N SER A 80 22.76 -0.46 -8.29
CA SER A 80 22.51 -0.03 -9.66
C SER A 80 23.84 0.22 -10.34
N ASP A 81 24.20 -0.59 -11.34
CA ASP A 81 25.25 -0.22 -12.29
C ASP A 81 24.86 1.12 -12.92
N SER A 82 25.67 2.16 -12.69
CA SER A 82 25.45 3.56 -13.12
C SER A 82 25.62 3.77 -14.64
N GLY A 83 25.28 2.77 -15.45
CA GLY A 83 25.40 2.78 -16.91
C GLY A 83 24.19 3.36 -17.65
N ARG A 84 24.20 3.22 -18.99
CA ARG A 84 23.19 3.71 -19.96
C ARG A 84 21.80 3.04 -19.90
N LEU A 85 21.46 2.34 -18.82
CA LEU A 85 20.21 1.60 -18.71
C LEU A 85 19.06 2.50 -18.27
N SER A 86 17.84 2.16 -18.68
CA SER A 86 16.66 2.65 -17.97
C SER A 86 16.64 2.09 -16.54
N VAL A 87 16.01 2.82 -15.61
CA VAL A 87 15.90 2.39 -14.21
C VAL A 87 15.32 0.98 -14.11
N GLY A 88 14.26 0.68 -14.86
CA GLY A 88 13.64 -0.65 -14.86
C GLY A 88 14.56 -1.79 -15.34
N GLU A 89 15.43 -1.53 -16.31
CA GLU A 89 16.42 -2.52 -16.76
C GLU A 89 17.51 -2.77 -15.72
N ALA A 90 17.89 -1.74 -14.94
CA ALA A 90 18.81 -1.91 -13.83
C ALA A 90 18.22 -2.82 -12.75
N TRP A 91 16.91 -2.69 -12.45
CA TRP A 91 16.20 -3.59 -11.53
C TRP A 91 16.18 -5.04 -12.03
N ASP A 92 15.75 -5.28 -13.28
CA ASP A 92 15.72 -6.64 -13.83
C ASP A 92 17.13 -7.27 -13.84
N ARG A 93 18.16 -6.50 -14.22
CA ARG A 93 19.56 -6.97 -14.20
C ARG A 93 20.03 -7.28 -12.79
N PHE A 94 19.69 -6.45 -11.81
CA PHE A 94 20.05 -6.67 -10.42
C PHE A 94 19.51 -8.01 -9.92
N PHE A 95 18.24 -8.32 -10.17
CA PHE A 95 17.66 -9.60 -9.77
C PHE A 95 18.34 -10.80 -10.45
N VAL A 96 18.60 -10.69 -11.76
CA VAL A 96 19.33 -11.74 -12.50
C VAL A 96 20.73 -11.98 -11.94
N ARG A 97 21.46 -10.92 -11.60
CA ARG A 97 22.84 -11.02 -11.08
C ARG A 97 22.92 -11.49 -9.64
N SER A 98 22.07 -10.95 -8.77
CA SER A 98 22.12 -11.21 -7.34
C SER A 98 21.47 -12.53 -6.93
N GLY A 99 20.52 -13.01 -7.74
CA GLY A 99 19.68 -14.17 -7.38
C GLY A 99 18.73 -13.89 -6.22
N ASN A 100 18.57 -12.63 -5.79
CA ASN A 100 17.55 -12.28 -4.80
C ASN A 100 16.14 -12.52 -5.37
N ASP A 101 15.24 -12.97 -4.50
CA ASP A 101 13.82 -13.17 -4.81
C ASP A 101 13.03 -11.86 -4.68
N ALA A 102 13.45 -10.98 -3.77
CA ALA A 102 12.82 -9.69 -3.53
C ALA A 102 13.83 -8.61 -3.10
N VAL A 103 13.43 -7.34 -3.23
CA VAL A 103 14.14 -6.18 -2.69
C VAL A 103 13.15 -5.32 -1.92
N ARG A 104 13.56 -4.87 -0.72
CA ARG A 104 12.86 -3.84 0.06
C ARG A 104 13.49 -2.48 -0.26
N GLY A 105 12.73 -1.54 -0.78
CA GLY A 105 13.23 -0.25 -1.25
C GLY A 105 12.35 0.93 -0.83
N PHE A 106 12.64 2.11 -1.40
CA PHE A 106 11.83 3.33 -1.24
C PHE A 106 11.63 3.79 0.21
N GLY A 107 12.69 3.72 1.03
CA GLY A 107 12.58 4.04 2.47
C GLY A 107 12.05 2.88 3.32
N GLY A 108 12.01 1.66 2.77
CA GLY A 108 11.68 0.44 3.49
C GLY A 108 10.23 0.00 3.35
N ASN A 109 9.35 0.82 2.78
CA ASN A 109 7.92 0.52 2.76
C ASN A 109 7.44 -0.17 1.48
N VAL A 110 8.28 -0.33 0.45
CA VAL A 110 7.93 -0.98 -0.82
C VAL A 110 8.82 -2.19 -1.04
N TRP A 111 8.18 -3.31 -1.39
CA TRP A 111 8.81 -4.56 -1.76
C TRP A 111 8.63 -4.80 -3.25
N VAL A 112 9.73 -5.03 -3.96
CA VAL A 112 9.72 -5.48 -5.35
C VAL A 112 10.08 -6.95 -5.36
N VAL A 113 9.11 -7.81 -5.64
CA VAL A 113 9.28 -9.26 -5.68
C VAL A 113 9.47 -9.72 -7.11
N TRP A 114 10.60 -10.34 -7.40
CA TRP A 114 10.95 -10.79 -8.75
C TRP A 114 10.67 -12.28 -8.96
N ASN A 115 10.84 -13.11 -7.94
CA ASN A 115 10.44 -14.52 -7.96
C ASN A 115 9.04 -14.68 -7.35
N PRO A 116 7.96 -14.89 -8.14
CA PRO A 116 6.62 -14.98 -7.57
C PRO A 116 6.41 -16.22 -6.70
N ALA A 117 7.25 -17.26 -6.85
CA ALA A 117 7.12 -18.50 -6.09
C ALA A 117 7.37 -18.33 -4.58
N VAL A 118 8.01 -17.22 -4.17
CA VAL A 118 8.18 -16.92 -2.75
C VAL A 118 6.96 -16.26 -2.11
N LEU A 119 5.90 -15.95 -2.86
CA LEU A 119 4.64 -15.45 -2.30
C LEU A 119 3.74 -16.63 -1.93
N VAL A 120 3.76 -17.01 -0.64
CA VAL A 120 3.24 -18.30 -0.16
C VAL A 120 1.83 -18.24 0.44
N SER A 121 1.34 -17.05 0.75
CA SER A 121 -0.02 -16.84 1.24
C SER A 121 -0.55 -15.55 0.66
N MET A 122 -1.80 -15.56 0.23
CA MET A 122 -2.47 -14.40 -0.34
C MET A 122 -3.97 -14.42 -0.05
N ARG A 123 -4.53 -13.26 0.26
CA ARG A 123 -5.99 -13.08 0.29
C ARG A 123 -6.38 -11.67 -0.14
N ARG A 124 -7.62 -11.50 -0.56
CA ARG A 124 -8.20 -10.17 -0.77
C ARG A 124 -8.77 -9.65 0.54
N LEU A 125 -8.44 -8.41 0.89
CA LEU A 125 -9.12 -7.72 1.98
C LEU A 125 -10.54 -7.35 1.55
N SER A 126 -11.51 -7.39 2.46
CA SER A 126 -12.78 -6.72 2.20
C SER A 126 -12.57 -5.20 2.20
N HIS A 127 -13.49 -4.44 1.59
CA HIS A 127 -13.44 -2.97 1.63
C HIS A 127 -13.44 -2.45 3.08
N GLY A 128 -14.29 -3.04 3.92
CA GLY A 128 -14.35 -2.71 5.35
C GLY A 128 -13.05 -3.04 6.10
N ASP A 129 -12.42 -4.19 5.84
CA ASP A 129 -11.14 -4.53 6.49
C ASP A 129 -10.02 -3.59 6.06
N ALA A 130 -9.99 -3.21 4.78
CA ALA A 130 -9.02 -2.26 4.25
C ALA A 130 -9.18 -0.88 4.91
N ILE A 131 -10.41 -0.37 5.00
CA ILE A 131 -10.73 0.89 5.69
C ILE A 131 -10.35 0.84 7.18
N ARG A 132 -10.70 -0.25 7.89
CA ARG A 132 -10.35 -0.39 9.32
C ARG A 132 -8.83 -0.37 9.55
N ARG A 133 -8.07 -1.04 8.69
CA ARG A 133 -6.61 -1.06 8.77
C ARG A 133 -5.99 0.29 8.39
N MET A 134 -6.55 1.00 7.42
CA MET A 134 -6.13 2.36 7.12
C MET A 134 -6.34 3.30 8.31
N CYS A 135 -7.52 3.28 8.93
CA CYS A 135 -7.77 4.13 10.09
C CYS A 135 -6.86 3.79 11.28
N ALA A 136 -6.56 2.50 11.49
CA ALA A 136 -5.57 2.10 12.49
C ALA A 136 -4.16 2.62 12.15
N ALA A 137 -3.75 2.57 10.88
CA ALA A 137 -2.48 3.14 10.43
C ALA A 137 -2.46 4.67 10.61
N PHE A 138 -3.56 5.36 10.34
CA PHE A 138 -3.67 6.79 10.62
C PHE A 138 -3.45 7.08 12.10
N ASP A 139 -4.15 6.36 12.98
CA ASP A 139 -4.02 6.54 14.43
C ASP A 139 -2.58 6.27 14.93
N GLU A 140 -1.85 5.33 14.32
CA GLU A 140 -0.45 5.02 14.61
C GLU A 140 0.52 6.11 14.14
N ASP A 141 0.35 6.58 12.90
CA ASP A 141 1.20 7.58 12.26
C ASP A 141 0.95 9.01 12.78
N GLY A 142 -0.28 9.29 13.24
CA GLY A 142 -0.72 10.59 13.72
C GLY A 142 -1.18 11.57 12.61
N PRO A 143 -1.70 12.74 13.00
CA PRO A 143 -2.30 13.71 12.08
C PRO A 143 -1.30 14.48 11.21
N ASP A 144 -0.03 14.50 11.58
CA ASP A 144 1.03 15.21 10.83
C ASP A 144 1.59 14.37 9.68
N CYS A 145 1.24 13.08 9.60
CA CYS A 145 1.67 12.20 8.53
C CYS A 145 0.95 12.54 7.23
N GLY A 146 1.73 12.71 6.15
CA GLY A 146 1.19 12.94 4.81
C GLY A 146 0.88 11.63 4.08
N TYR A 147 -0.32 11.54 3.52
CA TYR A 147 -0.73 10.43 2.66
C TYR A 147 -1.00 10.94 1.23
N ASN A 148 -1.19 10.02 0.29
CA ASN A 148 -1.45 10.33 -1.11
C ASN A 148 -2.88 9.97 -1.52
N GLY A 149 -3.40 10.70 -2.51
CA GLY A 149 -4.69 10.43 -3.14
C GLY A 149 -5.83 10.23 -2.15
N VAL A 150 -6.66 9.21 -2.40
CA VAL A 150 -7.84 8.91 -1.57
C VAL A 150 -7.48 8.56 -0.12
N ALA A 151 -6.27 8.07 0.16
CA ALA A 151 -5.84 7.83 1.53
C ALA A 151 -5.66 9.14 2.29
N SER A 152 -5.16 10.20 1.63
CA SER A 152 -5.11 11.56 2.20
C SER A 152 -6.50 12.09 2.50
N GLU A 153 -7.44 11.90 1.60
CA GLU A 153 -8.83 12.37 1.77
C GLU A 153 -9.52 11.67 2.95
N TYR A 154 -9.35 10.35 3.08
CA TYR A 154 -9.82 9.62 4.26
C TYR A 154 -9.15 10.10 5.55
N ALA A 155 -7.84 10.36 5.54
CA ALA A 155 -7.12 10.89 6.69
C ALA A 155 -7.61 12.30 7.09
N SER A 156 -7.84 13.17 6.11
CA SER A 156 -8.41 14.51 6.32
C SER A 156 -9.77 14.43 7.01
N ILE A 157 -10.67 13.54 6.59
CA ILE A 157 -11.97 13.34 7.25
C ILE A 157 -11.77 12.75 8.65
N TRP A 158 -10.87 11.76 8.79
CA TRP A 158 -10.61 11.06 10.04
C TRP A 158 -10.13 12.00 11.16
N TRP A 159 -9.26 12.95 10.82
CA TRP A 159 -8.71 13.96 11.73
C TRP A 159 -9.53 15.25 11.81
N GLY A 160 -10.58 15.37 11.01
CA GLY A 160 -11.42 16.56 11.00
C GLY A 160 -10.79 17.78 10.34
N CYS A 161 -9.91 17.54 9.37
CA CYS A 161 -9.16 18.54 8.62
C CYS A 161 -9.72 18.70 7.19
N GLU A 162 -10.95 18.27 6.90
CA GLU A 162 -11.53 18.28 5.55
C GLU A 162 -11.53 19.67 4.89
N ALA A 163 -11.66 20.74 5.67
CA ALA A 163 -11.61 22.12 5.18
C ALA A 163 -10.24 22.55 4.64
N ARG A 164 -9.17 21.81 4.95
CA ARG A 164 -7.80 22.04 4.46
C ARG A 164 -7.47 21.19 3.24
N ASP A 165 -8.31 20.22 2.91
CA ASP A 165 -8.10 19.31 1.79
C ASP A 165 -8.72 19.88 0.51
N LEU A 166 -7.88 20.18 -0.48
CA LEU A 166 -8.31 20.82 -1.73
C LEU A 166 -9.25 19.94 -2.55
N ASN A 167 -9.10 18.61 -2.48
CA ASN A 167 -9.98 17.70 -3.21
C ASN A 167 -11.35 17.66 -2.54
N LEU A 168 -11.40 17.49 -1.22
CA LEU A 168 -12.67 17.43 -0.49
C LEU A 168 -13.48 18.73 -0.59
N THR A 169 -12.79 19.88 -0.50
CA THR A 169 -13.44 21.19 -0.66
C THR A 169 -13.96 21.41 -2.09
N ARG A 170 -13.30 20.86 -3.11
CA ARG A 170 -13.72 20.97 -4.51
C ARG A 170 -14.80 19.95 -4.91
N PHE A 171 -14.82 18.79 -4.26
CA PHE A 171 -15.69 17.66 -4.59
C PHE A 171 -16.50 17.20 -3.35
N PRO A 172 -17.53 17.95 -2.92
CA PRO A 172 -18.26 17.67 -1.69
C PRO A 172 -19.05 16.34 -1.72
N GLU A 173 -19.40 15.84 -2.90
CA GLU A 173 -20.05 14.53 -3.04
C GLU A 173 -19.07 13.36 -2.77
N GLU A 174 -17.79 13.56 -3.08
CA GLU A 174 -16.73 12.61 -2.75
C GLU A 174 -16.54 12.56 -1.24
N GLU A 175 -16.41 13.71 -0.58
CA GLU A 175 -16.35 13.79 0.89
C GLU A 175 -17.52 13.05 1.56
N ARG A 176 -18.74 13.28 1.08
CA ARG A 176 -19.94 12.60 1.61
C ARG A 176 -19.85 11.08 1.45
N THR A 177 -19.36 10.60 0.31
CA THR A 177 -19.19 9.18 0.02
C THR A 177 -18.17 8.54 0.95
N LEU A 178 -16.98 9.15 1.09
CA LEU A 178 -15.92 8.66 1.97
C LEU A 178 -16.38 8.65 3.43
N ARG A 179 -17.08 9.71 3.88
CA ARG A 179 -17.66 9.78 5.23
C ARG A 179 -18.69 8.68 5.47
N GLN A 180 -19.55 8.40 4.50
CA GLN A 180 -20.52 7.30 4.57
C GLN A 180 -19.82 5.94 4.65
N ASN A 181 -18.74 5.72 3.91
CA ASN A 181 -17.94 4.50 4.00
C ASN A 181 -17.34 4.31 5.40
N LEU A 182 -16.75 5.37 5.98
CA LEU A 182 -16.25 5.32 7.35
C LEU A 182 -17.39 4.97 8.34
N GLN A 183 -18.51 5.67 8.25
CA GLN A 183 -19.67 5.41 9.11
C GLN A 183 -20.19 3.97 8.96
N ARG A 184 -20.23 3.45 7.73
CA ARG A 184 -20.69 2.10 7.43
C ARG A 184 -19.77 1.02 8.00
N PHE A 185 -18.45 1.20 7.91
CA PHE A 185 -17.50 0.13 8.22
C PHE A 185 -16.86 0.22 9.61
N LEU A 186 -16.86 1.41 10.21
CA LEU A 186 -16.31 1.68 11.54
C LEU A 186 -17.38 2.14 12.55
N GLY A 187 -18.58 2.50 12.10
CA GLY A 187 -19.61 3.09 12.96
C GLY A 187 -19.32 4.55 13.37
N ARG A 188 -18.24 5.13 12.83
CA ARG A 188 -17.80 6.51 13.10
C ARG A 188 -17.00 7.03 11.90
N SER A 189 -16.96 8.34 11.74
CA SER A 189 -16.19 9.00 10.68
C SER A 189 -14.92 9.71 11.17
N ARG A 190 -14.62 9.68 12.46
CA ARG A 190 -13.49 10.39 13.07
C ARG A 190 -12.77 9.53 14.09
N SER A 191 -11.49 9.85 14.30
CA SER A 191 -10.71 9.25 15.37
C SER A 191 -11.32 9.56 16.74
N THR A 192 -11.14 8.64 17.68
CA THR A 192 -11.39 8.89 19.11
C THR A 192 -10.19 9.52 19.81
N HIS A 193 -9.02 9.56 19.16
CA HIS A 193 -7.86 10.25 19.68
C HIS A 193 -8.10 11.76 19.52
N THR A 194 -8.08 12.49 20.64
CA THR A 194 -8.42 13.91 20.69
C THR A 194 -7.32 14.75 20.04
N THR A 195 -7.38 14.91 18.72
CA THR A 195 -6.67 15.98 18.02
C THR A 195 -7.56 16.41 16.86
N THR A 196 -8.31 17.48 17.08
CA THR A 196 -8.97 18.19 15.98
C THR A 196 -7.92 19.11 15.38
N CYS A 197 -7.78 19.14 14.05
CA CYS A 197 -7.07 20.26 13.40
C CYS A 197 -7.69 21.57 13.92
N LEU A 198 -7.01 22.25 14.85
CA LEU A 198 -7.39 23.60 15.26
C LEU A 198 -7.40 24.45 14.00
N ALA A 199 -8.54 25.06 13.66
CA ALA A 199 -8.60 26.06 12.60
C ALA A 199 -7.49 27.09 12.84
N PRO A 200 -6.79 27.57 11.80
CA PRO A 200 -5.85 28.66 12.02
C PRO A 200 -6.64 29.84 12.59
N THR A 201 -6.29 30.27 13.80
CA THR A 201 -6.72 31.57 14.30
C THR A 201 -6.22 32.59 13.30
N VAL A 202 -7.15 33.18 12.55
CA VAL A 202 -6.89 34.40 11.80
C VAL A 202 -6.51 35.43 12.87
N GLY A 203 -5.23 35.77 12.94
CA GLY A 203 -4.76 36.87 13.76
C GLY A 203 -5.23 38.16 13.11
N ASP A 204 -5.97 38.95 13.87
CA ASP A 204 -6.25 40.36 13.58
C ASP A 204 -4.96 41.19 13.53
#